data_AF-A0AAD8LK20-F1
#
_entry.id   AF-A0AAD8LK20-F1
#
_cell.length_a   1.000
_cell.length_b   1.000
_cell.length_c   1.000
_cell.angle_alpha   90.00
_cell.angle_beta   90.00
_cell.angle_gamma   90.00
#
_symmetry.space_group_name_H-M   'P 1'
#
loop_
_entity.id
_entity.type
_entity.pdbx_description
1 polymer ?
#
loop_
_entity_poly.entity_id
_entity_poly.type
_entity_poly.pdbx_seq_one_letter_code
_entity_poly.pdbx_strand_id
1 'polypeptide(L)'
;MECDIEHGYNYQLYTLRKDETISNICASKCRHRGAAFKGGVAGRCLKGILELYDKDGHPLVYTAPTIQAVLSHHANIYSDNEPVISRDVYTTPLGGNKYSILYMVEVAVPWRLSVLLPNGQHVKGSPFDIHIEPAEASPYTSIVTAVPHDGYESQHKEFLVQLKDGYGNKLTRGGVDLVTTFLGDGSVTSVQDCRDGTYRVMVYAEPESHFGQLRGNDLCRDKKGHAVTLVGKDIINSPFTLSVPPKVEEYSQECDAFERALNTYKQGIEKQRSIGRCYADLCASLVKQQHEAVKSYRSTRLQIVHTLPVKFIIDDNEGILQEKRNQLIERHNRLNEQIEELSAMVRQAEDARKEVIEELANRFEKSSKIHKDAVAAYNMVCKDIEKYASSIKEQQKMMKGLAEGDKDALKKLEEVKTMQKTLSDYYKGSGKTKQDTGRIQMRSRQYMGDDTASAMISVKPDRPNTLAFWMMEGRFKPPRESRSAV
;
A
#
# COMPACT_ATOMS: atom_id res chain seq x y z
N MET A 1 -18.91 -30.88 11.06
CA MET A 1 -18.07 -31.72 11.95
C MET A 1 -17.87 -30.93 13.22
N GLU A 2 -18.89 -30.97 14.07
CA GLU A 2 -18.83 -30.52 15.46
C GLU A 2 -18.17 -31.66 16.23
N CYS A 3 -17.11 -31.37 16.99
CA CYS A 3 -16.48 -32.32 17.89
C CYS A 3 -16.86 -31.96 19.31
N ASP A 4 -17.68 -32.83 19.89
CA ASP A 4 -18.03 -32.88 21.30
C ASP A 4 -16.76 -33.05 22.16
N ILE A 5 -16.56 -32.14 23.11
CA ILE A 5 -15.55 -32.29 24.17
C ILE A 5 -16.29 -32.14 25.50
N GLU A 6 -16.83 -33.24 26.00
CA GLU A 6 -17.20 -33.39 27.40
C GLU A 6 -16.65 -34.70 27.92
N HIS A 7 -15.46 -34.66 28.54
CA HIS A 7 -15.04 -35.66 29.53
C HIS A 7 -14.28 -34.93 30.64
N GLY A 8 -15.01 -34.63 31.71
CA GLY A 8 -14.47 -34.09 32.95
C GLY A 8 -13.64 -35.14 33.67
N TYR A 9 -12.33 -34.91 33.74
CA TYR A 9 -11.45 -35.59 34.69
C TYR A 9 -11.30 -34.71 35.94
N ASN A 10 -11.84 -35.22 37.04
CA ASN A 10 -11.67 -34.70 38.39
C ASN A 10 -10.18 -34.80 38.79
N TYR A 11 -9.45 -33.69 38.70
CA TYR A 11 -8.12 -33.57 39.31
C TYR A 11 -8.27 -33.24 40.80
N GLN A 12 -7.93 -34.22 41.64
CA GLN A 12 -7.66 -33.96 43.06
C GLN A 12 -6.49 -32.99 43.18
N LEU A 13 -6.77 -31.80 43.73
CA LEU A 13 -5.79 -30.79 44.09
C LEU A 13 -4.91 -31.29 45.26
N TYR A 14 -3.79 -31.93 44.94
CA TYR A 14 -2.68 -32.07 45.86
C TYR A 14 -1.97 -30.71 45.97
N THR A 15 -2.12 -30.05 47.11
CA THR A 15 -1.32 -28.89 47.50
C THR A 15 0.12 -29.34 47.84
N LEU A 16 0.91 -29.59 46.80
CA LEU A 16 2.35 -29.78 46.92
C LEU A 16 3.01 -28.45 47.38
N ARG A 17 3.85 -28.55 48.42
CA ARG A 17 4.70 -27.45 48.92
C ARG A 17 5.43 -26.80 47.74
N LYS A 18 5.15 -25.52 47.49
CA LYS A 18 5.48 -24.78 46.27
C LYS A 18 6.96 -24.41 46.12
N ASP A 19 7.78 -24.59 47.17
CA ASP A 19 9.09 -23.94 47.24
C ASP A 19 10.31 -24.88 47.15
N GLU A 20 10.18 -26.20 47.37
CA GLU A 20 11.34 -27.11 47.39
C GLU A 20 11.69 -27.74 46.04
N THR A 21 10.77 -27.83 45.09
CA THR A 21 10.99 -28.54 43.81
C THR A 21 11.65 -27.70 42.71
N ILE A 22 11.63 -26.37 42.82
CA ILE A 22 12.23 -25.47 41.82
C ILE A 22 13.76 -25.41 41.98
N SER A 23 14.30 -25.74 43.16
CA SER A 23 15.72 -25.58 43.52
C SER A 23 16.70 -26.53 42.81
N ASN A 24 16.20 -27.58 42.16
CA ASN A 24 17.05 -28.68 41.68
C ASN A 24 17.41 -28.62 40.19
N ILE A 25 16.82 -27.73 39.40
CA ILE A 25 17.11 -27.65 37.95
C ILE A 25 18.49 -27.04 37.73
N CYS A 26 19.32 -27.68 36.92
CA CYS A 26 20.64 -27.17 36.57
C CYS A 26 20.66 -26.63 35.14
N ALA A 27 20.75 -25.31 35.01
CA ALA A 27 20.77 -24.63 33.72
C ALA A 27 21.88 -25.15 32.78
N SER A 28 23.07 -25.43 33.32
CA SER A 28 24.23 -25.92 32.57
C SER A 28 24.13 -27.39 32.13
N LYS A 29 23.20 -28.17 32.68
CA LYS A 29 22.99 -29.59 32.33
C LYS A 29 21.82 -29.81 31.36
N CYS A 30 20.99 -28.79 31.15
CA CYS A 30 19.89 -28.82 30.17
C CYS A 30 20.41 -29.17 28.77
N ARG A 31 19.63 -29.96 28.02
CA ARG A 31 19.95 -30.37 26.65
C ARG A 31 18.86 -29.88 25.71
N HIS A 32 19.24 -29.48 24.50
CA HIS A 32 18.32 -28.99 23.49
C HIS A 32 18.60 -29.65 22.14
N ARG A 33 17.56 -29.88 21.34
CA ARG A 33 17.67 -30.43 19.98
C ARG A 33 16.52 -29.98 19.09
N GLY A 34 16.73 -29.97 17.78
CA GLY A 34 15.71 -29.60 16.78
C GLY A 34 16.00 -28.27 16.07
N ALA A 35 15.18 -27.95 15.08
CA ALA A 35 15.37 -26.79 14.19
C ALA A 35 15.19 -25.46 14.92
N ALA A 36 14.34 -25.43 15.95
CA ALA A 36 14.11 -24.24 16.78
C ALA A 36 15.38 -23.66 17.45
N PHE A 37 16.47 -24.43 17.54
CA PHE A 37 17.74 -23.96 18.13
C PHE A 37 18.85 -23.75 17.09
N LYS A 38 18.58 -24.03 15.81
CA LYS A 38 19.57 -23.94 14.73
C LYS A 38 19.22 -22.89 13.68
N GLY A 39 17.94 -22.62 13.47
CA GLY A 39 17.47 -21.83 12.34
C GLY A 39 16.60 -22.63 11.39
N GLY A 40 16.15 -21.96 10.34
CA GLY A 40 15.28 -22.56 9.34
C GLY A 40 14.84 -21.55 8.29
N VAL A 41 13.69 -21.79 7.69
CA VAL A 41 13.16 -20.99 6.57
C VAL A 41 12.00 -20.13 7.05
N ALA A 42 11.92 -18.89 6.57
CA ALA A 42 10.83 -17.97 6.86
C ALA A 42 9.46 -18.62 6.55
N GLY A 43 8.47 -18.37 7.41
CA GLY A 43 7.13 -18.93 7.31
C GLY A 43 7.00 -20.41 7.66
N ARG A 44 8.10 -21.14 7.90
CA ARG A 44 8.02 -22.53 8.40
C ARG A 44 7.96 -22.55 9.92
N CYS A 45 7.18 -23.50 10.43
CA CYS A 45 7.07 -23.74 11.86
C CYS A 45 8.33 -24.47 12.37
N LEU A 46 9.12 -23.81 13.22
CA LEU A 46 10.34 -24.37 13.79
C LEU A 46 10.05 -25.04 15.13
N LYS A 47 10.37 -26.32 15.21
CA LYS A 47 10.16 -27.16 16.40
C LYS A 47 11.49 -27.59 17.02
N GLY A 48 11.53 -27.58 18.34
CA GLY A 48 12.63 -28.11 19.14
C GLY A 48 12.13 -28.83 20.38
N ILE A 49 13.01 -29.65 20.95
CA ILE A 49 12.80 -30.32 22.23
C ILE A 49 13.87 -29.83 23.20
N LEU A 50 13.43 -29.34 24.36
CA LEU A 50 14.29 -29.02 25.50
C LEU A 50 14.10 -30.11 26.56
N GLU A 51 15.20 -30.64 27.06
CA GLU A 51 15.25 -31.64 28.12
C GLU A 51 15.90 -31.02 29.36
N LEU A 52 15.18 -31.00 30.47
CA LEU A 52 15.65 -30.47 31.74
C LEU A 52 16.34 -31.55 32.56
N TYR A 53 17.43 -31.17 33.23
CA TYR A 53 18.22 -32.06 34.08
C TYR A 53 18.50 -31.37 35.42
N ASP A 54 18.66 -32.17 36.46
CA ASP A 54 19.06 -31.68 37.77
C ASP A 54 20.59 -31.43 37.85
N LYS A 55 21.07 -31.03 39.03
CA LYS A 55 22.50 -30.77 39.30
C LYS A 55 23.37 -32.02 39.14
N ASP A 56 22.81 -33.18 39.43
CA ASP A 56 23.49 -34.48 39.34
C ASP A 56 23.47 -35.05 37.92
N GLY A 57 22.66 -34.46 37.02
CA GLY A 57 22.53 -34.86 35.63
C GLY A 57 21.44 -35.92 35.38
N HIS A 58 20.55 -36.15 36.34
CA HIS A 58 19.37 -37.00 36.15
C HIS A 58 18.23 -36.20 35.50
N PRO A 59 17.41 -36.86 34.65
CA PRO A 59 16.22 -36.23 34.07
C PRO A 59 15.19 -35.94 35.18
N LEU A 60 14.56 -34.78 35.14
CA LEU A 60 13.51 -34.42 36.09
C LEU A 60 12.28 -35.36 35.95
N VAL A 61 11.90 -36.02 37.04
CA VAL A 61 10.78 -36.98 37.06
C VAL A 61 9.43 -36.31 37.37
N TYR A 62 9.44 -35.14 38.01
CA TYR A 62 8.24 -34.47 38.55
C TYR A 62 7.76 -33.27 37.73
N THR A 63 6.56 -32.80 38.06
CA THR A 63 5.77 -31.75 37.37
C THR A 63 6.64 -30.65 36.76
N ALA A 64 6.48 -30.50 35.45
CA ALA A 64 7.31 -29.68 34.59
C ALA A 64 7.20 -28.18 35.00
N PRO A 65 8.28 -27.52 35.46
CA PRO A 65 8.30 -26.09 35.77
C PRO A 65 7.90 -25.22 34.55
N THR A 66 7.33 -24.04 34.76
CA THR A 66 7.04 -23.13 33.66
C THR A 66 8.33 -22.51 33.12
N ILE A 67 8.71 -22.84 31.88
CA ILE A 67 9.84 -22.21 31.20
C ILE A 67 9.38 -20.97 30.44
N GLN A 68 10.24 -19.95 30.36
CA GLN A 68 9.97 -18.78 29.54
C GLN A 68 10.89 -18.81 28.32
N ALA A 69 10.31 -18.71 27.13
CA ALA A 69 11.05 -18.58 25.89
C ALA A 69 10.64 -17.29 25.19
N VAL A 70 11.62 -16.49 24.77
CA VAL A 70 11.40 -15.22 24.08
C VAL A 70 12.29 -15.19 22.85
N LEU A 71 11.71 -14.92 21.70
CA LEU A 71 12.44 -14.74 20.46
C LEU A 71 12.52 -13.23 20.16
N SER A 72 13.73 -12.69 20.05
CA SER A 72 13.94 -11.26 19.81
C SER A 72 14.90 -11.00 18.65
N HIS A 73 14.69 -9.89 17.96
CA HIS A 73 15.56 -9.40 16.90
C HIS A 73 15.86 -7.91 17.10
N HIS A 74 17.13 -7.54 16.96
CA HIS A 74 17.57 -6.16 16.90
C HIS A 74 17.74 -5.79 15.43
N ALA A 75 16.88 -4.89 14.93
CA ALA A 75 16.90 -4.43 13.54
C ALA A 75 18.25 -3.81 13.15
N ASN A 76 18.96 -3.22 14.12
CA ASN A 76 20.27 -2.64 13.93
C ASN A 76 21.19 -2.98 15.09
N ILE A 77 22.23 -3.78 14.82
CA ILE A 77 23.23 -4.21 15.82
C ILE A 77 24.08 -3.01 16.30
N TYR A 78 24.06 -1.89 15.56
CA TYR A 78 24.86 -0.70 15.86
C TYR A 78 24.08 0.43 16.55
N SER A 79 22.76 0.27 16.78
CA SER A 79 21.92 1.29 17.40
C SER A 79 21.14 0.69 18.57
N ASP A 80 21.58 0.97 19.79
CA ASP A 80 20.93 0.53 21.03
C ASP A 80 19.52 1.13 21.23
N ASN A 81 19.15 2.14 20.43
CA ASN A 81 17.87 2.84 20.53
C ASN A 81 16.78 2.29 19.59
N GLU A 82 17.08 1.33 18.73
CA GLU A 82 16.04 0.74 17.86
C GLU A 82 15.15 -0.25 18.63
N PRO A 83 13.84 -0.27 18.33
CA PRO A 83 12.89 -1.12 19.05
C PRO A 83 13.19 -2.60 18.82
N VAL A 84 13.30 -3.36 19.91
CA VAL A 84 13.46 -4.82 19.87
C VAL A 84 12.16 -5.45 19.41
N ILE A 85 12.17 -6.11 18.26
CA ILE A 85 11.02 -6.88 17.79
C ILE A 85 11.03 -8.21 18.52
N SER A 86 10.00 -8.47 19.32
CA SER A 86 9.82 -9.73 20.03
C SER A 86 8.67 -10.52 19.43
N ARG A 87 8.81 -11.85 19.36
CA ARG A 87 7.78 -12.78 18.89
C ARG A 87 7.51 -13.84 19.94
N ASP A 88 6.25 -14.26 20.00
CA ASP A 88 5.80 -15.27 20.95
C ASP A 88 6.38 -16.64 20.59
N VAL A 89 6.82 -17.36 21.63
CA VAL A 89 7.31 -18.73 21.52
C VAL A 89 6.40 -19.63 22.35
N TYR A 90 5.78 -20.59 21.68
CA TYR A 90 4.91 -21.55 22.34
C TYR A 90 5.76 -22.65 22.97
N THR A 91 5.59 -22.83 24.28
CA THR A 91 6.22 -23.91 25.02
C THR A 91 5.13 -24.85 25.54
N THR A 92 5.21 -26.12 25.19
CA THR A 92 4.26 -27.14 25.65
C THR A 92 5.00 -28.28 26.35
N PRO A 93 4.61 -28.64 27.59
CA PRO A 93 5.20 -29.79 28.26
C PRO A 93 4.78 -31.08 27.54
N LEU A 94 5.75 -31.91 27.18
CA LEU A 94 5.51 -33.19 26.50
C LEU A 94 5.42 -34.38 27.49
N GLY A 95 5.60 -34.11 28.79
CA GLY A 95 5.67 -35.12 29.85
C GLY A 95 7.10 -35.38 30.32
N GLY A 96 7.24 -35.74 31.60
CA GLY A 96 8.53 -35.90 32.26
C GLY A 96 9.36 -34.61 32.23
N ASN A 97 10.61 -34.72 31.79
CA ASN A 97 11.56 -33.61 31.72
C ASN A 97 11.60 -32.87 30.36
N LYS A 98 10.62 -33.11 29.47
CA LYS A 98 10.69 -32.64 28.07
C LYS A 98 9.69 -31.55 27.75
N TYR A 99 10.14 -30.56 27.00
CA TYR A 99 9.32 -29.47 26.48
C TYR A 99 9.45 -29.39 24.97
N SER A 100 8.32 -29.21 24.31
CA SER A 100 8.29 -28.79 22.91
C SER A 100 8.36 -27.26 22.87
N ILE A 101 9.32 -26.74 22.13
CA ILE A 101 9.41 -25.32 21.79
C ILE A 101 8.99 -25.17 20.33
N LEU A 102 8.03 -24.29 20.07
CA LEU A 102 7.45 -24.08 18.75
C LEU A 102 7.29 -22.59 18.48
N TYR A 103 7.76 -22.13 17.33
CA TYR A 103 7.52 -20.76 16.87
C TYR A 103 7.58 -20.69 15.35
N MET A 104 7.04 -19.60 14.79
CA MET A 104 7.05 -19.31 13.36
C MET A 104 7.50 -17.87 13.15
N VAL A 105 8.39 -17.65 12.18
CA VAL A 105 8.96 -16.33 11.90
C VAL A 105 8.87 -16.03 10.43
N GLU A 106 8.40 -14.84 10.10
CA GLU A 106 8.16 -14.42 8.71
C GLU A 106 9.32 -13.61 8.14
N VAL A 107 10.21 -13.08 8.99
CA VAL A 107 11.31 -12.20 8.57
C VAL A 107 12.63 -12.94 8.59
N ALA A 108 13.28 -13.00 7.42
CA ALA A 108 14.55 -13.69 7.21
C ALA A 108 15.76 -12.85 7.66
N VAL A 109 15.99 -12.83 8.97
CA VAL A 109 17.06 -12.10 9.65
C VAL A 109 17.66 -12.97 10.76
N PRO A 110 18.82 -12.62 11.33
CA PRO A 110 19.31 -13.27 12.54
C PRO A 110 18.40 -12.96 13.74
N TRP A 111 17.89 -13.98 14.40
CA TRP A 111 17.09 -13.88 15.62
C TRP A 111 17.86 -14.40 16.83
N ARG A 112 17.47 -13.97 18.01
CA ARG A 112 18.01 -14.44 19.28
C ARG A 112 16.92 -15.11 20.10
N LEU A 113 17.05 -16.41 20.32
CA LEU A 113 16.15 -17.18 21.16
C LEU A 113 16.69 -17.26 22.59
N SER A 114 16.01 -16.60 23.51
CA SER A 114 16.32 -16.67 24.94
C SER A 114 15.39 -17.67 25.63
N VAL A 115 15.95 -18.70 26.23
CA VAL A 115 15.19 -19.69 27.02
C VAL A 115 15.65 -19.58 28.48
N LEU A 116 14.73 -19.12 29.33
CA LEU A 116 14.95 -18.88 30.75
C LEU A 116 14.17 -19.90 31.59
N LEU A 117 14.83 -20.36 32.65
CA LEU A 117 14.23 -21.15 33.71
C LEU A 117 13.40 -20.25 34.65
N PRO A 118 12.54 -20.82 35.52
CA PRO A 118 11.74 -20.03 36.47
C PRO A 118 12.54 -19.09 37.38
N ASN A 119 13.81 -19.42 37.62
CA ASN A 119 14.74 -18.60 38.41
C ASN A 119 15.37 -17.44 37.63
N GLY A 120 14.96 -17.22 36.37
CA GLY A 120 15.51 -16.21 35.48
C GLY A 120 16.87 -16.54 34.86
N GLN A 121 17.40 -17.75 35.06
CA GLN A 121 18.68 -18.16 34.47
C GLN A 121 18.51 -18.74 33.07
N HIS A 122 19.43 -18.40 32.17
CA HIS A 122 19.50 -18.99 30.83
C HIS A 122 19.93 -20.46 30.90
N VAL A 123 19.23 -21.32 30.16
CA VAL A 123 19.67 -22.71 29.95
C VAL A 123 20.99 -22.76 29.17
N LYS A 124 21.70 -23.90 29.23
CA LYS A 124 22.94 -24.09 28.48
C LYS A 124 22.76 -23.77 27.00
N GLY A 125 23.59 -22.87 26.49
CA GLY A 125 23.60 -22.41 25.11
C GLY A 125 22.64 -21.24 24.82
N SER A 126 21.74 -20.90 25.75
CA SER A 126 20.93 -19.69 25.65
C SER A 126 21.75 -18.45 26.08
N PRO A 127 21.60 -17.31 25.40
CA PRO A 127 20.76 -17.09 24.21
C PRO A 127 21.32 -17.76 22.95
N PHE A 128 20.42 -18.32 22.12
CA PHE A 128 20.78 -18.97 20.86
C PHE A 128 20.66 -17.98 19.69
N ASP A 129 21.68 -17.91 18.84
CA ASP A 129 21.61 -17.17 17.59
C ASP A 129 21.01 -18.05 16.49
N ILE A 130 19.85 -17.65 15.99
CA ILE A 130 19.00 -18.40 15.06
C ILE A 130 19.05 -17.71 13.69
N HIS A 131 19.58 -18.38 12.67
CA HIS A 131 19.59 -17.86 11.31
C HIS A 131 18.32 -18.28 10.56
N ILE A 132 17.50 -17.32 10.14
CA ILE A 132 16.32 -17.58 9.31
C ILE A 132 16.64 -17.20 7.86
N GLU A 133 16.62 -18.20 6.98
CA GLU A 133 16.78 -18.01 5.55
C GLU A 133 15.43 -17.61 4.91
N PRO A 134 15.43 -16.82 3.82
CA PRO A 134 14.23 -16.54 3.04
C PRO A 134 13.57 -17.83 2.53
N ALA A 135 12.26 -17.79 2.35
CA ALA A 135 11.53 -18.90 1.72
C ALA A 135 11.73 -18.94 0.19
N GLU A 136 11.07 -19.89 -0.45
CA GLU A 136 11.09 -20.01 -1.91
C GLU A 136 10.58 -18.72 -2.58
N ALA A 137 11.17 -18.40 -3.74
CA ALA A 137 10.85 -17.20 -4.47
C ALA A 137 9.36 -17.17 -4.85
N SER A 138 8.71 -16.04 -4.62
CA SER A 138 7.31 -15.81 -4.94
C SER A 138 7.18 -14.80 -6.08
N PRO A 139 6.40 -15.10 -7.13
CA PRO A 139 6.16 -14.14 -8.20
C PRO A 139 5.43 -12.88 -7.69
N TYR A 140 4.55 -13.06 -6.69
CA TYR A 140 3.67 -12.00 -6.19
C TYR A 140 4.35 -10.93 -5.34
N THR A 141 5.62 -11.10 -4.99
CA THR A 141 6.40 -10.16 -4.17
C THR A 141 7.71 -9.77 -4.84
N SER A 142 8.18 -10.55 -5.81
CA SER A 142 9.35 -10.25 -6.63
C SER A 142 9.07 -9.05 -7.55
N ILE A 143 10.08 -8.21 -7.76
CA ILE A 143 9.93 -6.92 -8.45
C ILE A 143 10.98 -6.80 -9.55
N VAL A 144 10.58 -6.29 -10.71
CA VAL A 144 11.49 -5.81 -11.75
C VAL A 144 11.62 -4.29 -11.69
N THR A 145 12.86 -3.79 -11.83
CA THR A 145 13.20 -2.38 -11.86
C THR A 145 14.07 -2.08 -13.07
N ALA A 146 13.73 -1.04 -13.83
CA ALA A 146 14.58 -0.56 -14.93
C ALA A 146 15.76 0.24 -14.36
N VAL A 147 16.96 -0.01 -14.88
CA VAL A 147 18.16 0.74 -14.50
C VAL A 147 18.22 2.02 -15.35
N PRO A 148 18.16 3.22 -14.74
CA PRO A 148 18.29 4.46 -15.48
C PRO A 148 19.68 4.54 -16.12
N HIS A 149 19.72 4.95 -17.39
CA HIS A 149 20.97 5.21 -18.10
C HIS A 149 21.25 6.71 -17.99
N ASP A 150 22.19 7.09 -17.13
CA ASP A 150 22.55 8.48 -16.96
C ASP A 150 23.44 8.94 -18.12
N GLY A 151 22.88 9.79 -18.99
CA GLY A 151 23.66 10.59 -19.96
C GLY A 151 23.96 9.94 -21.31
N TYR A 152 23.43 8.75 -21.63
CA TYR A 152 23.53 8.20 -22.99
C TYR A 152 22.28 7.39 -23.39
N GLU A 153 21.75 7.69 -24.58
CA GLU A 153 20.69 6.90 -25.20
C GLU A 153 21.30 5.66 -25.85
N SER A 154 21.22 4.54 -25.13
CA SER A 154 21.58 3.21 -25.62
C SER A 154 20.31 2.45 -26.05
N GLN A 155 20.41 1.68 -27.14
CA GLN A 155 19.39 0.71 -27.57
C GLN A 155 19.29 -0.48 -26.61
N HIS A 156 20.34 -0.73 -25.83
CA HIS A 156 20.29 -1.68 -24.74
C HIS A 156 19.63 -1.05 -23.52
N LYS A 157 18.63 -1.74 -22.98
CA LYS A 157 17.98 -1.43 -21.72
C LYS A 157 18.30 -2.52 -20.72
N GLU A 158 18.65 -2.10 -19.52
CA GLU A 158 19.00 -2.98 -18.42
C GLU A 158 17.86 -3.00 -17.38
N PHE A 159 17.53 -4.19 -16.93
CA PHE A 159 16.58 -4.42 -15.86
C PHE A 159 17.21 -5.25 -14.76
N LEU A 160 16.92 -4.88 -13.52
CA LEU A 160 17.24 -5.65 -12.33
C LEU A 160 15.96 -6.31 -11.82
N VAL A 161 15.97 -7.63 -11.75
CA VAL A 161 14.90 -8.41 -11.13
C VAL A 161 15.37 -8.82 -9.74
N GLN A 162 14.70 -8.30 -8.70
CA GLN A 162 14.94 -8.70 -7.32
C GLN A 162 13.91 -9.78 -6.95
N LEU A 163 14.39 -11.01 -6.74
CA LEU A 163 13.53 -12.07 -6.22
C LEU A 163 13.28 -11.87 -4.73
N LYS A 164 12.04 -12.08 -4.34
CA LYS A 164 11.59 -12.08 -2.94
C LYS A 164 10.73 -13.31 -2.65
N ASP A 165 10.69 -13.72 -1.40
CA ASP A 165 9.81 -14.79 -0.95
C ASP A 165 8.38 -14.31 -0.72
N GLY A 166 7.45 -15.22 -0.38
CA GLY A 166 6.04 -14.87 -0.13
C GLY A 166 5.79 -13.86 0.98
N TYR A 167 6.77 -13.60 1.86
CA TYR A 167 6.70 -12.63 2.95
C TYR A 167 7.42 -11.32 2.63
N GLY A 168 8.01 -11.20 1.44
CA GLY A 168 8.74 -10.01 1.00
C GLY A 168 10.20 -9.98 1.44
N ASN A 169 10.75 -11.08 1.96
CA ASN A 169 12.18 -11.18 2.24
C ASN A 169 12.96 -11.28 0.92
N LYS A 170 14.09 -10.58 0.84
CA LYS A 170 14.99 -10.69 -0.30
C LYS A 170 15.68 -12.06 -0.27
N LEU A 171 15.68 -12.76 -1.40
CA LEU A 171 16.49 -13.97 -1.52
C LEU A 171 17.98 -13.59 -1.44
N THR A 172 18.78 -14.45 -0.84
CA THR A 172 20.25 -14.28 -0.71
C THR A 172 21.04 -15.25 -1.59
N ARG A 173 20.34 -16.13 -2.31
CA ARG A 173 20.90 -17.13 -3.21
C ARG A 173 20.20 -17.03 -4.57
N GLY A 174 20.97 -17.21 -5.64
CA GLY A 174 20.43 -17.38 -6.99
C GLY A 174 20.04 -18.83 -7.29
N GLY A 175 20.02 -19.20 -8.57
CA GLY A 175 19.74 -20.54 -9.06
C GLY A 175 18.26 -20.86 -9.30
N VAL A 176 17.38 -19.86 -9.22
CA VAL A 176 15.98 -19.98 -9.60
C VAL A 176 15.83 -19.79 -11.11
N ASP A 177 15.05 -20.66 -11.75
CA ASP A 177 14.78 -20.56 -13.19
C ASP A 177 13.87 -19.36 -13.48
N LEU A 178 14.43 -18.35 -14.14
CA LEU A 178 13.72 -17.15 -14.58
C LEU A 178 13.47 -17.23 -16.09
N VAL A 179 12.20 -17.19 -16.50
CA VAL A 179 11.82 -17.18 -17.92
C VAL A 179 11.43 -15.76 -18.33
N THR A 180 12.23 -15.18 -19.21
CA THR A 180 12.04 -13.82 -19.72
C THR A 180 11.64 -13.89 -21.18
N THR A 181 10.50 -13.29 -21.52
CA THR A 181 10.03 -13.23 -22.92
C THR A 181 9.88 -11.78 -23.36
N PHE A 182 10.50 -11.45 -24.49
CA PHE A 182 10.36 -10.16 -25.17
C PHE A 182 9.45 -10.31 -26.39
N LEU A 183 8.66 -9.28 -26.67
CA LEU A 183 7.77 -9.21 -27.84
C LEU A 183 7.94 -7.87 -28.56
N GLY A 184 7.63 -7.80 -29.86
CA GLY A 184 7.95 -6.63 -30.68
C GLY A 184 9.38 -6.66 -31.23
N ASP A 185 9.86 -5.52 -31.73
CA ASP A 185 11.09 -5.42 -32.52
C ASP A 185 12.35 -5.34 -31.65
N GLY A 186 12.45 -6.23 -30.69
CA GLY A 186 13.59 -6.30 -29.78
C GLY A 186 13.83 -7.73 -29.33
N SER A 187 14.89 -7.93 -28.56
CA SER A 187 15.28 -9.26 -28.11
C SER A 187 15.92 -9.21 -26.73
N VAL A 188 15.70 -10.26 -25.94
CA VAL A 188 16.47 -10.46 -24.69
C VAL A 188 17.87 -10.87 -25.10
N THR A 189 18.86 -10.03 -24.79
CA THR A 189 20.24 -10.29 -25.15
C THR A 189 20.90 -11.24 -24.14
N SER A 190 20.66 -11.02 -22.85
CA SER A 190 21.23 -11.85 -21.79
C SER A 190 20.42 -11.80 -20.51
N VAL A 191 20.37 -12.92 -19.81
CA VAL A 191 19.87 -13.04 -18.43
C VAL A 191 21.02 -13.56 -17.58
N GLN A 192 21.50 -12.76 -16.64
CA GLN A 192 22.61 -13.11 -15.77
C GLN A 192 22.10 -13.22 -14.33
N ASP A 193 22.31 -14.36 -13.71
CA ASP A 193 22.09 -14.57 -12.27
C ASP A 193 23.30 -14.03 -11.49
N CYS A 194 23.07 -13.07 -10.60
CA CYS A 194 24.10 -12.47 -9.76
C CYS A 194 24.43 -13.32 -8.52
N ARG A 195 23.73 -14.45 -8.33
CA ARG A 195 23.86 -15.40 -7.20
C ARG A 195 23.52 -14.83 -5.82
N ASP A 196 22.94 -13.65 -5.77
CA ASP A 196 22.54 -12.94 -4.56
C ASP A 196 21.02 -12.72 -4.49
N GLY A 197 20.25 -13.48 -5.28
CA GLY A 197 18.80 -13.32 -5.42
C GLY A 197 18.39 -12.20 -6.39
N THR A 198 19.36 -11.56 -7.07
CA THR A 198 19.12 -10.60 -8.15
C THR A 198 19.51 -11.17 -9.52
N TYR A 199 18.77 -10.75 -10.54
CA TYR A 199 19.04 -11.11 -11.93
C TYR A 199 19.15 -9.84 -12.77
N ARG A 200 20.18 -9.80 -13.61
CA ARG A 200 20.41 -8.73 -14.57
C ARG A 200 19.91 -9.17 -15.93
N VAL A 201 18.92 -8.46 -16.45
CA VAL A 201 18.33 -8.73 -17.76
C VAL A 201 18.71 -7.60 -18.70
N MET A 202 19.40 -7.94 -19.79
CA MET A 202 19.71 -7.01 -20.87
C MET A 202 18.79 -7.26 -22.04
N VAL A 203 18.20 -6.19 -22.54
CA VAL A 203 17.26 -6.21 -23.66
C VAL A 203 17.74 -5.22 -24.71
N TYR A 204 17.70 -5.63 -25.97
CA TYR A 204 17.93 -4.76 -27.12
C TYR A 204 16.57 -4.33 -27.68
N ALA A 205 16.35 -3.03 -27.84
CA ALA A 205 15.15 -2.46 -28.46
C ALA A 205 15.51 -1.69 -29.74
N GLU A 206 14.84 -2.00 -30.86
CA GLU A 206 15.07 -1.27 -32.11
C GLU A 206 14.57 0.19 -32.02
N PRO A 207 15.34 1.16 -32.56
CA PRO A 207 15.09 2.59 -32.40
C PRO A 207 13.82 3.09 -33.11
N GLU A 208 13.29 2.32 -34.07
CA GLU A 208 12.10 2.68 -34.86
C GLU A 208 10.84 1.91 -34.42
N SER A 209 10.90 1.10 -33.36
CA SER A 209 9.74 0.33 -32.90
C SER A 209 8.71 1.26 -32.24
N HIS A 210 7.76 1.73 -33.04
CA HIS A 210 6.56 2.40 -32.55
C HIS A 210 5.62 1.32 -32.00
N PHE A 211 5.30 1.35 -30.70
CA PHE A 211 4.34 0.49 -30.00
C PHE A 211 4.80 -0.92 -29.59
N GLY A 212 5.11 -1.07 -28.30
CA GLY A 212 4.84 -2.30 -27.54
C GLY A 212 3.83 -2.02 -26.42
N GLN A 213 2.52 -2.14 -26.66
CA GLN A 213 1.48 -2.01 -25.63
C GLN A 213 0.73 -3.34 -25.48
N LEU A 214 0.47 -3.78 -24.24
CA LEU A 214 -0.22 -5.04 -23.97
C LEU A 214 -1.53 -4.87 -23.22
N ARG A 215 -2.57 -5.47 -23.80
CA ARG A 215 -3.79 -5.89 -23.12
C ARG A 215 -3.70 -7.37 -22.79
N GLY A 216 -4.10 -7.71 -21.58
CA GLY A 216 -4.54 -9.06 -21.22
C GLY A 216 -5.95 -9.34 -21.74
N ASN A 217 -6.15 -10.57 -22.19
CA ASN A 217 -7.40 -11.23 -22.56
C ASN A 217 -8.22 -10.62 -23.71
N ASP A 218 -8.00 -11.15 -24.92
CA ASP A 218 -9.08 -11.62 -25.80
C ASP A 218 -8.55 -12.71 -26.75
N LEU A 219 -8.94 -13.97 -26.47
CA LEU A 219 -9.16 -15.13 -27.34
C LEU A 219 -8.23 -15.53 -28.52
N CYS A 220 -7.07 -14.92 -28.75
CA CYS A 220 -6.16 -15.37 -29.81
C CYS A 220 -4.99 -16.22 -29.26
N ARG A 221 -4.94 -17.47 -29.71
CA ARG A 221 -4.12 -18.57 -29.17
C ARG A 221 -2.59 -18.40 -29.29
N ASP A 222 -2.05 -17.36 -29.93
CA ASP A 222 -0.62 -17.35 -30.33
C ASP A 222 0.17 -16.04 -30.15
N LYS A 223 -0.30 -15.03 -29.41
CA LYS A 223 0.52 -13.81 -29.19
C LYS A 223 0.48 -13.37 -27.72
N LYS A 224 1.53 -13.79 -26.99
CA LYS A 224 1.79 -13.49 -25.56
C LYS A 224 2.33 -12.06 -25.40
N GLY A 225 2.35 -11.55 -24.17
CA GLY A 225 2.89 -10.23 -23.82
C GLY A 225 4.31 -10.28 -23.22
N HIS A 226 5.00 -9.13 -23.17
CA HIS A 226 6.25 -8.89 -22.47
C HIS A 226 6.09 -9.31 -21.02
N ALA A 227 6.60 -10.48 -20.69
CA ALA A 227 6.36 -11.11 -19.41
C ALA A 227 7.68 -11.58 -18.83
N VAL A 228 7.97 -11.14 -17.60
CA VAL A 228 8.96 -11.79 -16.76
C VAL A 228 8.16 -12.76 -15.90
N THR A 229 8.31 -14.06 -16.20
CA THR A 229 7.59 -15.09 -15.46
C THR A 229 8.53 -15.84 -14.54
N LEU A 230 8.07 -16.04 -13.31
CA LEU A 230 8.70 -16.90 -12.31
C LEU A 230 7.76 -18.07 -12.06
N VAL A 231 8.22 -19.30 -12.34
CA VAL A 231 7.37 -20.52 -12.28
C VAL A 231 6.11 -20.37 -13.15
N GLY A 232 6.24 -19.75 -14.33
CA GLY A 232 5.14 -19.55 -15.27
C GLY A 232 4.09 -18.50 -14.88
N LYS A 233 4.33 -17.72 -13.82
CA LYS A 233 3.47 -16.60 -13.39
C LYS A 233 4.20 -15.27 -13.50
N ASP A 234 3.48 -14.22 -13.89
CA ASP A 234 4.02 -12.86 -13.96
C ASP A 234 4.43 -12.33 -12.58
N ILE A 235 5.59 -11.67 -12.52
CA ILE A 235 6.05 -10.97 -11.31
C ILE A 235 5.41 -9.57 -11.17
N ILE A 236 5.55 -8.92 -10.01
CA ILE A 236 5.05 -7.54 -9.85
C ILE A 236 5.71 -6.63 -10.90
N ASN A 237 4.90 -5.76 -11.50
CA ASN A 237 5.25 -4.86 -12.61
C ASN A 237 5.48 -5.58 -13.95
N SER A 238 5.18 -6.87 -14.05
CA SER A 238 5.03 -7.59 -15.32
C SER A 238 3.54 -7.70 -15.67
N PRO A 239 3.14 -7.44 -16.93
CA PRO A 239 3.95 -6.93 -18.03
C PRO A 239 4.31 -5.44 -17.84
N PHE A 240 5.49 -5.02 -18.32
CA PHE A 240 5.88 -3.61 -18.40
C PHE A 240 6.06 -3.15 -19.84
N THR A 241 5.82 -1.87 -20.06
CA THR A 241 5.91 -1.23 -21.38
C THR A 241 7.15 -0.34 -21.43
N LEU A 242 8.00 -0.56 -22.43
CA LEU A 242 9.10 0.35 -22.75
C LEU A 242 8.60 1.38 -23.75
N SER A 243 8.09 2.51 -23.27
CA SER A 243 7.90 3.67 -24.15
C SER A 243 9.23 4.39 -24.28
N VAL A 244 9.89 4.25 -25.43
CA VAL A 244 10.85 5.28 -25.85
C VAL A 244 10.00 6.52 -26.12
N PRO A 245 10.15 7.62 -25.35
CA PRO A 245 9.40 8.82 -25.66
C PRO A 245 9.75 9.21 -27.11
N PRO A 246 8.75 9.48 -27.98
CA PRO A 246 9.05 9.99 -29.30
C PRO A 246 9.92 11.24 -29.13
N LYS A 247 10.92 11.43 -30.01
CA LYS A 247 11.63 12.72 -30.10
C LYS A 247 10.57 13.79 -30.34
N VAL A 248 10.17 14.49 -29.28
CA VAL A 248 9.21 15.57 -29.36
C VAL A 248 9.95 16.72 -30.01
N GLU A 249 9.69 16.94 -31.30
CA GLU A 249 9.97 18.24 -31.92
C GLU A 249 9.25 19.30 -31.09
N GLU A 250 10.00 20.34 -30.74
CA GLU A 250 9.69 21.40 -29.76
C GLU A 250 8.26 21.98 -29.89
N TYR A 251 7.29 21.33 -29.27
CA TYR A 251 5.96 21.89 -29.02
C TYR A 251 5.59 21.67 -27.57
N SER A 252 6.06 22.56 -26.68
CA SER A 252 5.24 23.08 -25.57
C SER A 252 6.07 24.00 -24.65
N GLN A 253 5.96 25.31 -24.84
CA GLN A 253 6.30 26.28 -23.79
C GLN A 253 5.21 26.36 -22.70
N GLU A 254 4.04 25.73 -22.90
CA GLU A 254 2.91 25.80 -21.95
C GLU A 254 2.88 24.70 -20.86
N CYS A 255 3.40 23.49 -21.12
CA CYS A 255 3.46 22.42 -20.10
C CYS A 255 4.38 22.78 -18.92
N ASP A 256 5.38 23.63 -19.19
CA ASP A 256 6.43 24.02 -18.27
C ASP A 256 5.93 24.92 -17.12
N ALA A 257 4.78 25.61 -17.31
CA ALA A 257 4.18 26.43 -16.26
C ALA A 257 3.51 25.58 -15.17
N PHE A 258 2.90 24.45 -15.55
CA PHE A 258 2.22 23.57 -14.60
C PHE A 258 3.20 22.76 -13.76
N GLU A 259 4.26 22.21 -14.36
CA GLU A 259 5.30 21.51 -13.61
C GLU A 259 6.02 22.44 -12.64
N ARG A 260 6.30 23.69 -13.03
CA ARG A 260 6.84 24.72 -12.14
C ARG A 260 5.89 25.01 -10.96
N ALA A 261 4.59 25.15 -11.21
CA ALA A 261 3.60 25.35 -10.14
C ALA A 261 3.54 24.15 -9.18
N LEU A 262 3.58 22.93 -9.73
CA LEU A 262 3.50 21.69 -8.96
C LEU A 262 4.77 21.45 -8.11
N ASN A 263 5.94 21.80 -8.65
CA ASN A 263 7.20 21.75 -7.90
C ASN A 263 7.25 22.81 -6.79
N THR A 264 6.74 24.01 -7.04
CA THR A 264 6.59 25.06 -6.00
C THR A 264 5.68 24.57 -4.87
N TYR A 265 4.59 23.88 -5.21
CA TYR A 265 3.67 23.32 -4.23
C TYR A 265 4.32 22.18 -3.40
N LYS A 266 5.07 21.27 -4.04
CA LYS A 266 5.82 20.22 -3.34
C LYS A 266 6.80 20.81 -2.32
N GLN A 267 7.56 21.83 -2.72
CA GLN A 267 8.47 22.54 -1.82
C GLN A 267 7.71 23.21 -0.65
N GLY A 268 6.54 23.78 -0.91
CA GLY A 268 5.66 24.33 0.12
C GLY A 268 5.22 23.28 1.16
N ILE A 269 4.81 22.09 0.72
CA ILE A 269 4.43 20.98 1.61
C ILE A 269 5.62 20.52 2.46
N GLU A 270 6.80 20.37 1.86
CA GLU A 270 8.01 19.96 2.58
C GLU A 270 8.40 20.98 3.65
N LYS A 271 8.30 22.28 3.33
CA LYS A 271 8.50 23.38 4.29
C LYS A 271 7.45 23.36 5.40
N GLN A 272 6.18 23.09 5.10
CA GLN A 272 5.15 22.95 6.14
C GLN A 272 5.43 21.75 7.06
N ARG A 273 5.88 20.62 6.52
CA ARG A 273 6.26 19.44 7.31
C ARG A 273 7.50 19.67 8.16
N SER A 274 8.46 20.48 7.72
CA SER A 274 9.62 20.83 8.55
C SER A 274 9.23 21.76 9.69
N ILE A 275 8.39 22.78 9.43
CA ILE A 275 7.84 23.68 10.45
C ILE A 275 7.04 22.88 11.51
N GLY A 276 6.19 21.95 11.08
CA GLY A 276 5.41 21.10 12.00
C GLY A 276 6.29 20.22 12.91
N ARG A 277 7.41 19.71 12.39
CA ARG A 277 8.39 18.96 13.20
C ARG A 277 9.08 19.87 14.22
N CYS A 278 9.56 21.04 13.79
CA CYS A 278 10.17 22.03 14.71
C CYS A 278 9.20 22.47 15.82
N TYR A 279 7.92 22.70 15.49
CA TYR A 279 6.90 23.05 16.47
C TYR A 279 6.69 21.93 17.49
N ALA A 280 6.58 20.68 17.04
CA ALA A 280 6.43 19.52 17.93
C ALA A 280 7.64 19.35 18.88
N ASP A 281 8.86 19.52 18.37
CA ASP A 281 10.09 19.46 19.17
C ASP A 281 10.15 20.58 20.21
N LEU A 282 9.72 21.79 19.85
CA LEU A 282 9.68 22.94 20.75
C LEU A 282 8.63 22.75 21.85
N CYS A 283 7.45 22.22 21.52
CA CYS A 283 6.44 21.84 22.51
C CYS A 283 6.95 20.76 23.48
N ALA A 284 7.64 19.73 22.97
CA ALA A 284 8.23 18.68 23.80
C ALA A 284 9.30 19.24 24.76
N SER A 285 10.15 20.16 24.28
CA SER A 285 11.14 20.87 25.09
C SER A 285 10.48 21.71 26.20
N LEU A 286 9.39 22.41 25.89
CA LEU A 286 8.64 23.21 26.86
C LEU A 286 8.02 22.34 27.96
N VAL A 287 7.42 21.21 27.61
CA VAL A 287 6.87 20.23 28.58
C VAL A 287 7.97 19.67 29.47
N LYS A 288 9.14 19.36 28.90
CA LYS A 288 10.30 18.89 29.68
C LYS A 288 10.78 19.95 30.68
N GLN A 289 10.90 21.21 30.26
CA GLN A 289 11.29 22.32 31.13
C GLN A 289 10.26 22.56 32.24
N GLN A 290 8.95 22.47 31.94
CA GLN A 290 7.90 22.54 32.97
C GLN A 290 8.04 21.40 33.99
N HIS A 291 8.30 20.17 33.54
CA HIS A 291 8.50 19.03 34.43
C HIS A 291 9.73 19.20 35.32
N GLU A 292 10.85 19.67 34.76
CA GLU A 292 12.08 19.97 35.51
C GLU A 292 11.86 21.09 36.54
N ALA A 293 11.14 22.15 36.17
CA ALA A 293 10.79 23.24 37.08
C ALA A 293 9.89 22.75 38.24
N VAL A 294 8.88 21.91 37.96
CA VAL A 294 8.02 21.31 38.98
C VAL A 294 8.81 20.37 39.88
N LYS A 295 9.72 19.56 39.33
CA LYS A 295 10.59 18.66 40.10
C LYS A 295 11.53 19.45 41.00
N SER A 296 12.14 20.52 40.49
CA SER A 296 12.99 21.43 41.26
C SER A 296 12.21 22.08 42.39
N TYR A 297 11.00 22.61 42.12
CA TYR A 297 10.13 23.22 43.11
C TYR A 297 9.69 22.24 44.21
N ARG A 298 9.33 21.00 43.83
CA ARG A 298 8.99 19.96 44.82
C ARG A 298 10.20 19.59 45.68
N SER A 299 11.39 19.53 45.09
CA SER A 299 12.63 19.18 45.80
C SER A 299 13.02 20.26 46.81
N THR A 300 12.96 21.54 46.42
CA THR A 300 13.24 22.67 47.33
C THR A 300 12.18 22.79 48.41
N ARG A 301 10.89 22.67 48.08
CA ARG A 301 9.79 22.76 49.06
C ARG A 301 9.83 21.65 50.10
N LEU A 302 10.23 20.43 49.72
CA LEU A 302 10.24 19.29 50.64
C LEU A 302 11.53 19.18 51.45
N GLN A 303 12.57 19.99 51.17
CA GLN A 303 13.92 19.86 51.75
C GLN A 303 14.52 18.45 51.62
N ILE A 304 14.04 17.64 50.68
CA ILE A 304 14.51 16.26 50.50
C ILE A 304 15.68 16.27 49.51
N VAL A 305 16.90 16.44 50.04
CA VAL A 305 18.11 16.02 49.32
C VAL A 305 18.21 14.50 49.54
N HIS A 306 17.74 13.72 48.56
CA HIS A 306 17.94 12.28 48.61
C HIS A 306 19.44 11.99 48.58
N THR A 307 19.90 11.30 49.62
CA THR A 307 21.26 10.81 49.91
C THR A 307 22.30 11.86 50.30
N LEU A 308 22.26 12.31 51.56
CA LEU A 308 23.42 12.42 52.47
C LEU A 308 22.92 12.86 53.87
N PRO A 309 23.22 12.13 54.96
CA PRO A 309 22.87 12.54 56.32
C PRO A 309 23.92 13.55 56.80
N VAL A 310 23.92 14.76 56.22
CA VAL A 310 24.72 15.87 56.73
C VAL A 310 23.81 17.08 56.80
N LYS A 311 23.70 17.66 57.99
CA LYS A 311 23.03 18.92 58.29
C LYS A 311 23.80 20.04 57.60
N PHE A 312 23.59 20.23 56.30
CA PHE A 312 24.05 21.44 55.63
C PHE A 312 23.09 22.55 56.03
N ILE A 313 23.59 23.53 56.79
CA ILE A 313 23.00 24.86 56.80
C ILE A 313 23.34 25.40 55.41
N ILE A 314 22.40 25.25 54.47
CA ILE A 314 22.49 25.91 53.19
C ILE A 314 22.24 27.39 53.51
N ASP A 315 23.29 28.19 53.49
CA ASP A 315 23.15 29.64 53.47
C ASP A 315 22.39 29.96 52.17
N ASP A 316 21.11 30.30 52.31
CA ASP A 316 20.25 30.71 51.21
C ASP A 316 20.84 31.99 50.61
N ASN A 317 21.72 31.82 49.64
CA ASN A 317 22.29 32.92 48.88
C ASN A 317 21.18 33.41 47.91
N GLU A 318 20.19 34.13 48.46
CA GLU A 318 18.93 34.54 47.81
C GLU A 318 19.18 35.18 46.44
N GLY A 319 20.30 35.89 46.26
CA GLY A 319 20.67 36.53 44.99
C GLY A 319 20.87 35.55 43.83
N ILE A 320 21.53 34.40 44.04
CA ILE A 320 21.85 33.44 42.96
C ILE A 320 20.58 32.73 42.47
N LEU A 321 19.66 32.42 43.39
CA LEU A 321 18.38 31.79 43.05
C LEU A 321 17.46 32.75 42.31
N GLN A 322 17.48 34.04 42.68
CA GLN A 322 16.69 35.07 42.02
C GLN A 322 17.19 35.35 40.59
N GLU A 323 18.50 35.34 40.37
CA GLU A 323 19.09 35.48 39.04
C GLU A 323 18.73 34.28 38.14
N LYS A 324 18.87 33.04 38.63
CA LYS A 324 18.44 31.84 37.89
C LYS A 324 16.95 31.86 37.57
N ARG A 325 16.11 32.34 38.50
CA ARG A 325 14.66 32.48 38.27
C ARG A 325 14.38 33.48 37.16
N ASN A 326 15.04 34.64 37.16
CA ASN A 326 14.87 35.66 36.12
C ASN A 326 15.33 35.14 34.76
N GLN A 327 16.46 34.41 34.70
CA GLN A 327 16.93 33.76 33.47
C GLN A 327 15.92 32.74 32.92
N LEU A 328 15.28 31.95 33.79
CA LEU A 328 14.23 31.01 33.38
C LEU A 328 12.97 31.72 32.87
N ILE A 329 12.57 32.82 33.50
CA ILE A 329 11.42 33.63 33.06
C ILE A 329 11.71 34.27 31.70
N GLU A 330 12.88 34.87 31.50
CA GLU A 330 13.27 35.42 30.20
C GLU A 330 13.30 34.34 29.11
N ARG A 331 13.86 33.16 29.42
CA ARG A 331 13.88 32.04 28.47
C ARG A 331 12.48 31.54 28.15
N HIS A 332 11.57 31.48 29.12
CA HIS A 332 10.17 31.11 28.91
C HIS A 332 9.46 32.13 28.02
N ASN A 333 9.65 33.42 28.26
CA ASN A 333 9.05 34.48 27.44
C ASN A 333 9.55 34.43 25.99
N ARG A 334 10.87 34.25 25.78
CA ARG A 334 11.44 34.06 24.44
C ARG A 334 10.86 32.84 23.73
N LEU A 335 10.68 31.72 24.43
CA LEU A 335 10.05 30.53 23.85
C LEU A 335 8.58 30.78 23.49
N ASN A 336 7.83 31.52 24.30
CA ASN A 336 6.45 31.87 24.00
C ASN A 336 6.35 32.80 22.77
N GLU A 337 7.24 33.78 22.65
CA GLU A 337 7.31 34.64 21.45
C GLU A 337 7.59 33.81 20.18
N GLN A 338 8.53 32.86 20.25
CA GLN A 338 8.80 31.93 19.15
C GLN A 338 7.61 31.02 18.81
N ILE A 339 6.84 30.58 19.82
CA ILE A 339 5.61 29.80 19.61
C ILE A 339 4.56 30.64 18.87
N GLU A 340 4.37 31.89 19.27
CA GLU A 340 3.41 32.78 18.63
C GLU A 340 3.81 33.06 17.17
N GLU A 341 5.08 33.35 16.91
CA GLU A 341 5.61 33.55 15.55
C GLU A 341 5.43 32.30 14.67
N LEU A 342 5.79 31.12 15.18
CA LEU A 342 5.58 29.85 14.47
C LEU A 342 4.09 29.59 14.23
N SER A 343 3.22 29.90 15.20
CA SER A 343 1.77 29.71 15.05
C SER A 343 1.19 30.62 13.95
N ALA A 344 1.69 31.85 13.83
CA ALA A 344 1.31 32.77 12.77
C ALA A 344 1.77 32.26 11.39
N MET A 345 2.99 31.73 11.29
CA MET A 345 3.50 31.11 10.06
C MET A 345 2.69 29.88 9.65
N VAL A 346 2.27 29.04 10.61
CA VAL A 346 1.42 27.86 10.34
C VAL A 346 0.06 28.30 9.79
N ARG A 347 -0.59 29.31 10.39
CA ARG A 347 -1.85 29.87 9.89
C ARG A 347 -1.73 30.39 8.45
N GLN A 348 -0.66 31.15 8.17
CA GLN A 348 -0.41 31.66 6.81
C GLN A 348 -0.21 30.51 5.80
N ALA A 349 0.51 29.45 6.19
CA ALA A 349 0.70 28.27 5.34
C ALA A 349 -0.61 27.49 5.11
N GLU A 350 -1.48 27.40 6.12
CA GLU A 350 -2.81 26.78 5.98
C GLU A 350 -3.71 27.55 5.03
N ASP A 351 -3.70 28.88 5.08
CA ASP A 351 -4.51 29.71 4.19
C ASP A 351 -4.00 29.62 2.74
N ALA A 352 -2.68 29.66 2.51
CA ALA A 352 -2.10 29.40 1.19
C ALA A 352 -2.44 27.99 0.66
N ARG A 353 -2.46 26.98 1.53
CA ARG A 353 -2.88 25.62 1.16
C ARG A 353 -4.36 25.58 0.75
N LYS A 354 -5.25 26.28 1.44
CA LYS A 354 -6.67 26.35 1.08
C LYS A 354 -6.87 26.98 -0.29
N GLU A 355 -6.18 28.08 -0.58
CA GLU A 355 -6.23 28.77 -1.87
C GLU A 355 -5.83 27.83 -3.03
N VAL A 356 -4.73 27.09 -2.87
CA VAL A 356 -4.31 26.11 -3.90
C VAL A 356 -5.31 24.97 -4.07
N ILE A 357 -5.90 24.47 -2.98
CA ILE A 357 -6.93 23.42 -3.05
C ILE A 357 -8.16 23.92 -3.79
N GLU A 358 -8.59 25.15 -3.54
CA GLU A 358 -9.72 25.78 -4.23
C GLU A 358 -9.43 25.97 -5.72
N GLU A 359 -8.22 26.41 -6.09
CA GLU A 359 -7.82 26.51 -7.50
C GLU A 359 -7.80 25.14 -8.20
N LEU A 360 -7.27 24.11 -7.53
CA LEU A 360 -7.25 22.74 -8.06
C LEU A 360 -8.66 22.17 -8.21
N ALA A 361 -9.56 22.42 -7.26
CA ALA A 361 -10.96 22.02 -7.34
C ALA A 361 -11.66 22.68 -8.54
N ASN A 362 -11.45 23.98 -8.74
CA ASN A 362 -11.98 24.73 -9.87
C ASN A 362 -11.43 24.21 -11.22
N ARG A 363 -10.13 23.86 -11.30
CA ARG A 363 -9.53 23.26 -12.50
C ARG A 363 -10.10 21.85 -12.77
N PHE A 364 -10.26 21.04 -11.72
CA PHE A 364 -10.85 19.71 -11.84
C PHE A 364 -12.30 19.77 -12.33
N GLU A 365 -13.10 20.70 -11.82
CA GLU A 365 -14.48 20.89 -12.26
C GLU A 365 -14.55 21.32 -13.74
N LYS A 366 -13.70 22.26 -14.16
CA LYS A 366 -13.56 22.65 -15.58
C LYS A 366 -13.17 21.47 -16.46
N SER A 367 -12.16 20.70 -16.06
CA SER A 367 -11.71 19.50 -16.79
C SER A 367 -12.79 18.43 -16.85
N SER A 368 -13.53 18.23 -15.75
CA SER A 368 -14.64 17.27 -15.67
C SER A 368 -15.78 17.67 -16.60
N LYS A 369 -16.09 18.97 -16.69
CA LYS A 369 -17.07 19.51 -17.65
C LYS A 369 -16.65 19.26 -19.09
N ILE A 370 -15.40 19.58 -19.44
CA ILE A 370 -14.84 19.33 -20.78
C ILE A 370 -14.92 17.83 -21.12
N HIS A 371 -14.57 16.95 -20.19
CA HIS A 371 -14.64 15.51 -20.40
C HIS A 371 -16.09 15.02 -20.60
N LYS A 372 -17.05 15.52 -19.81
CA LYS A 372 -18.47 15.22 -20.00
C LYS A 372 -18.98 15.66 -21.38
N ASP A 373 -18.59 16.86 -21.81
CA ASP A 373 -18.96 17.39 -23.12
C ASP A 373 -18.35 16.55 -24.25
N ALA A 374 -17.08 16.15 -24.11
CA ALA A 374 -16.40 15.27 -25.06
C ALA A 374 -17.04 13.87 -25.15
N VAL A 375 -17.41 13.28 -24.00
CA VAL A 375 -18.11 11.99 -23.94
C VAL A 375 -19.51 12.10 -24.57
N ALA A 376 -20.22 13.20 -24.33
CA ALA A 376 -21.51 13.47 -24.97
C ALA A 376 -21.37 13.57 -26.51
N ALA A 377 -20.36 14.30 -26.99
CA ALA A 377 -20.06 14.41 -28.42
C ALA A 377 -19.70 13.04 -29.03
N TYR A 378 -18.87 12.25 -28.36
CA TYR A 378 -18.53 10.89 -28.79
C TYR A 378 -19.78 10.00 -28.90
N ASN A 379 -20.65 10.02 -27.89
CA ASN A 379 -21.89 9.25 -27.91
C ASN A 379 -22.84 9.68 -29.05
N MET A 380 -22.85 10.96 -29.43
CA MET A 380 -23.58 11.41 -30.61
C MET A 380 -23.01 10.82 -31.90
N VAL A 381 -21.68 10.84 -32.06
CA VAL A 381 -21.01 10.24 -33.22
C VAL A 381 -21.27 8.73 -33.29
N CYS A 382 -21.21 8.01 -32.18
CA CYS A 382 -21.55 6.58 -32.14
C CYS A 382 -22.99 6.30 -32.59
N LYS A 383 -23.96 7.08 -32.11
CA LYS A 383 -25.37 6.95 -32.54
C LYS A 383 -25.54 7.22 -34.04
N ASP A 384 -24.80 8.17 -34.59
CA ASP A 384 -24.86 8.44 -36.02
C ASP A 384 -24.22 7.31 -36.83
N ILE A 385 -23.09 6.76 -36.38
CA ILE A 385 -22.48 5.56 -36.99
C ILE A 385 -23.45 4.37 -36.96
N GLU A 386 -24.16 4.14 -35.85
CA GLU A 386 -25.16 3.06 -35.75
C GLU A 386 -26.32 3.24 -36.75
N LYS A 387 -26.81 4.48 -36.93
CA LYS A 387 -27.82 4.80 -37.94
C LYS A 387 -27.30 4.54 -39.36
N TYR A 388 -26.07 4.99 -39.67
CA TYR A 388 -25.44 4.73 -40.97
C TYR A 388 -25.27 3.23 -41.21
N ALA A 389 -24.77 2.47 -40.23
CA ALA A 389 -24.61 1.03 -40.33
C ALA A 389 -25.95 0.30 -40.54
N SER A 390 -27.01 0.75 -39.87
CA SER A 390 -28.37 0.21 -40.05
C SER A 390 -28.90 0.49 -41.46
N SER A 391 -28.71 1.72 -41.96
CA SER A 391 -29.06 2.10 -43.33
C SER A 391 -28.30 1.28 -44.38
N ILE A 392 -27.00 1.04 -44.18
CA ILE A 392 -26.18 0.20 -45.06
C ILE A 392 -26.70 -1.26 -45.06
N LYS A 393 -27.05 -1.81 -43.89
CA LYS A 393 -27.64 -3.16 -43.79
C LYS A 393 -28.98 -3.25 -44.53
N GLU A 394 -29.84 -2.24 -44.43
CA GLU A 394 -31.10 -2.18 -45.16
C GLU A 394 -30.87 -2.11 -46.68
N GLN A 395 -29.92 -1.30 -47.13
CA GLN A 395 -29.52 -1.23 -48.54
C GLN A 395 -28.99 -2.59 -49.04
N GLN A 396 -28.13 -3.26 -48.27
CA GLN A 396 -27.63 -4.58 -48.61
C GLN A 396 -28.76 -5.63 -48.69
N LYS A 397 -29.71 -5.60 -47.76
CA LYS A 397 -30.89 -6.49 -47.79
C LYS A 397 -31.77 -6.23 -49.00
N MET A 398 -31.99 -4.96 -49.37
CA MET A 398 -32.72 -4.58 -50.57
C MET A 398 -32.01 -5.10 -51.84
N MET A 399 -30.69 -4.90 -51.94
CA MET A 399 -29.89 -5.35 -53.08
C MET A 399 -29.90 -6.88 -53.23
N LYS A 400 -29.83 -7.61 -52.12
CA LYS A 400 -29.94 -9.07 -52.12
C LYS A 400 -31.33 -9.54 -52.57
N GLY A 401 -32.40 -8.92 -52.05
CA GLY A 401 -33.77 -9.23 -52.48
C GLY A 401 -34.01 -8.94 -53.96
N LEU A 402 -33.42 -7.87 -54.51
CA LEU A 402 -33.45 -7.57 -55.95
C LEU A 402 -32.76 -8.66 -56.78
N ALA A 403 -31.61 -9.17 -56.33
CA ALA A 403 -30.90 -10.27 -57.00
C ALA A 403 -31.70 -11.59 -56.97
N GLU A 404 -32.47 -11.82 -55.92
CA GLU A 404 -33.33 -13.01 -55.74
C GLU A 404 -34.70 -12.87 -56.42
N GLY A 405 -35.05 -11.69 -56.95
CA GLY A 405 -36.33 -11.45 -57.62
C GLY A 405 -37.52 -11.22 -56.67
N ASP A 406 -37.26 -10.83 -55.42
CA ASP A 406 -38.30 -10.57 -54.43
C ASP A 406 -39.14 -9.33 -54.82
N LYS A 407 -40.47 -9.51 -54.88
CA LYS A 407 -41.42 -8.45 -55.28
C LYS A 407 -41.43 -7.28 -54.31
N ASP A 408 -41.20 -7.53 -53.02
CA ASP A 408 -41.18 -6.49 -51.99
C ASP A 408 -39.96 -5.58 -52.12
N ALA A 409 -38.81 -6.14 -52.54
CA ALA A 409 -37.60 -5.36 -52.80
C ALA A 409 -37.75 -4.46 -54.03
N LEU A 410 -38.43 -4.94 -55.08
CA LEU A 410 -38.76 -4.15 -56.28
C LEU A 410 -39.69 -2.97 -55.95
N LYS A 411 -40.75 -3.21 -55.15
CA LYS A 411 -41.67 -2.15 -54.72
C LYS A 411 -40.94 -1.06 -53.92
N LYS A 412 -40.07 -1.46 -52.97
CA LYS A 412 -39.24 -0.50 -52.20
C LYS A 412 -38.29 0.29 -53.10
N LEU A 413 -37.73 -0.32 -54.14
CA LEU A 413 -36.87 0.39 -55.10
C LEU A 413 -37.66 1.44 -55.90
N GLU A 414 -38.88 1.14 -56.32
CA GLU A 414 -39.77 2.11 -56.98
C GLU A 414 -40.15 3.27 -56.04
N GLU A 415 -40.43 2.98 -54.78
CA GLU A 415 -40.68 4.00 -53.74
C GLU A 415 -39.44 4.91 -53.54
N VAL A 416 -38.23 4.34 -53.50
CA VAL A 416 -36.99 5.12 -53.41
C VAL A 416 -36.80 5.98 -54.66
N LYS A 417 -37.06 5.46 -55.86
CA LYS A 417 -36.97 6.22 -57.12
C LYS A 417 -37.98 7.37 -57.17
N THR A 418 -39.21 7.15 -56.70
CA THR A 418 -40.24 8.21 -56.63
C THR A 418 -39.84 9.28 -55.63
N MET A 419 -39.34 8.92 -54.44
CA MET A 419 -38.78 9.90 -53.48
C MET A 419 -37.59 10.68 -54.03
N GLN A 420 -36.68 10.02 -54.75
CA GLN A 420 -35.51 10.69 -55.32
C GLN A 420 -35.92 11.65 -56.45
N LYS A 421 -36.96 11.30 -57.21
CA LYS A 421 -37.56 12.17 -58.22
C LYS A 421 -38.26 13.38 -57.58
N THR A 422 -39.06 13.19 -56.53
CA THR A 422 -39.72 14.31 -55.83
C THR A 422 -38.70 15.26 -55.18
N LEU A 423 -37.60 14.74 -54.60
CA LEU A 423 -36.49 15.55 -54.11
C LEU A 423 -35.81 16.33 -55.24
N SER A 424 -35.50 15.69 -56.37
CA SER A 424 -34.95 16.36 -57.56
C SER A 424 -35.87 17.48 -58.06
N ASP A 425 -37.18 17.21 -58.13
CA ASP A 425 -38.17 18.16 -58.63
C ASP A 425 -38.34 19.34 -57.66
N TYR A 426 -38.25 19.11 -56.34
CA TYR A 426 -38.20 20.15 -55.33
C TYR A 426 -36.99 21.09 -55.51
N TYR A 427 -35.79 20.53 -55.67
CA TYR A 427 -34.57 21.32 -55.89
C TYR A 427 -34.52 22.01 -57.27
N LYS A 428 -35.13 21.41 -58.30
CA LYS A 428 -35.27 22.04 -59.64
C LYS A 428 -36.35 23.13 -59.64
N GLY A 429 -37.39 22.98 -58.82
CA GLY A 429 -38.48 23.95 -58.65
C GLY A 429 -38.10 25.19 -57.84
N SER A 430 -37.11 25.10 -56.93
CA SER A 430 -36.61 26.25 -56.15
C SER A 430 -35.72 27.22 -56.94
N GLY A 431 -35.56 27.00 -58.26
CA GLY A 431 -34.81 27.87 -59.15
C GLY A 431 -35.53 29.18 -59.56
N LYS A 432 -36.70 29.50 -58.99
CA LYS A 432 -37.41 30.74 -59.34
C LYS A 432 -37.48 31.75 -58.20
N THR A 433 -36.94 32.92 -58.57
CA THR A 433 -37.10 34.28 -58.03
C THR A 433 -36.46 34.61 -56.69
N LYS A 434 -35.23 35.11 -56.80
CA LYS A 434 -34.70 36.22 -55.99
C LYS A 434 -35.72 37.36 -55.94
N GLN A 435 -36.61 37.38 -54.96
CA GLN A 435 -37.23 38.58 -54.38
C GLN A 435 -38.34 38.12 -53.42
N ASP A 436 -37.92 37.61 -52.27
CA ASP A 436 -38.51 38.06 -51.03
C ASP A 436 -37.59 37.59 -49.91
N THR A 437 -36.85 38.53 -49.34
CA THR A 437 -36.18 38.39 -48.05
C THR A 437 -37.23 38.40 -46.94
N GLY A 438 -38.29 37.62 -47.09
CA GLY A 438 -39.09 37.13 -45.98
C GLY A 438 -38.22 36.13 -45.26
N ARG A 439 -37.53 36.62 -44.23
CA ARG A 439 -36.75 35.87 -43.25
C ARG A 439 -37.57 34.67 -42.76
N ILE A 440 -37.53 33.56 -43.48
CA ILE A 440 -37.86 32.26 -42.92
C ILE A 440 -36.73 32.02 -41.94
N GLN A 441 -36.94 32.49 -40.71
CA GLN A 441 -36.32 31.87 -39.56
C GLN A 441 -36.62 30.39 -39.73
N MET A 442 -35.63 29.64 -40.21
CA MET A 442 -35.47 28.28 -39.74
C MET A 442 -35.40 28.46 -38.23
N ARG A 443 -36.56 28.29 -37.58
CA ARG A 443 -36.60 27.85 -36.21
C ARG A 443 -35.78 26.58 -36.26
N SER A 444 -34.48 26.70 -36.01
CA SER A 444 -33.77 25.63 -35.36
C SER A 444 -34.73 25.23 -34.26
N ARG A 445 -35.19 23.98 -34.32
CA ARG A 445 -35.74 23.36 -33.14
C ARG A 445 -34.62 23.49 -32.11
N GLN A 446 -34.62 24.59 -31.38
CA GLN A 446 -34.33 24.56 -29.96
C GLN A 446 -35.20 23.41 -29.49
N TYR A 447 -34.58 22.24 -29.38
CA TYR A 447 -34.93 21.33 -28.33
C TYR A 447 -34.77 22.15 -27.06
N MET A 448 -35.83 22.89 -26.73
CA MET A 448 -36.18 23.14 -25.35
C MET A 448 -36.06 21.77 -24.70
N GLY A 449 -35.12 21.66 -23.76
CA GLY A 449 -35.24 20.67 -22.73
C GLY A 449 -36.58 20.94 -22.08
N ASP A 450 -37.60 20.22 -22.52
CA ASP A 450 -38.70 19.93 -21.63
C ASP A 450 -38.07 19.20 -20.45
N ASP A 451 -38.28 19.82 -19.29
CA ASP A 451 -38.23 19.21 -17.98
C ASP A 451 -38.99 17.90 -17.99
N THR A 452 -38.35 16.85 -18.52
CA THR A 452 -38.59 15.50 -18.07
C THR A 452 -37.88 15.42 -16.75
N ALA A 453 -38.55 15.96 -15.73
CA ALA A 453 -38.53 15.39 -14.40
C ALA A 453 -38.48 13.88 -14.61
N SER A 454 -37.30 13.32 -14.36
CA SER A 454 -37.05 11.92 -14.58
C SER A 454 -38.06 11.19 -13.73
N ALA A 455 -39.12 10.69 -14.37
CA ALA A 455 -39.91 9.62 -13.81
C ALA A 455 -38.91 8.47 -13.68
N MET A 456 -38.25 8.43 -12.52
CA MET A 456 -37.48 7.29 -12.06
C MET A 456 -38.38 6.11 -12.34
N ILE A 457 -38.00 5.32 -13.33
CA ILE A 457 -38.58 4.00 -13.52
C ILE A 457 -38.33 3.33 -12.18
N SER A 458 -39.41 3.17 -11.40
CA SER A 458 -39.40 2.46 -10.13
C SER A 458 -39.07 1.01 -10.46
N VAL A 459 -37.77 0.72 -10.49
CA VAL A 459 -37.28 -0.64 -10.60
C VAL A 459 -37.56 -1.26 -9.24
N LYS A 460 -38.58 -2.11 -9.14
CA LYS A 460 -38.71 -3.00 -7.99
C LYS A 460 -37.44 -3.87 -7.97
N PRO A 461 -36.58 -3.76 -6.95
CA PRO A 461 -35.39 -4.60 -6.88
C PRO A 461 -35.83 -6.05 -6.65
N ASP A 462 -35.27 -6.98 -7.42
CA ASP A 462 -35.64 -8.41 -7.43
C ASP A 462 -35.47 -9.11 -6.07
N ARG A 463 -34.78 -8.50 -5.08
CA ARG A 463 -34.51 -9.09 -3.75
C ARG A 463 -34.39 -8.05 -2.63
N PRO A 464 -35.44 -7.82 -1.81
CA PRO A 464 -35.45 -6.79 -0.74
C PRO A 464 -34.57 -7.10 0.49
N ASN A 465 -33.87 -8.24 0.52
CA ASN A 465 -33.03 -8.67 1.64
C ASN A 465 -31.52 -8.61 1.33
N THR A 466 -31.10 -7.84 0.33
CA THR A 466 -29.67 -7.66 0.04
C THR A 466 -29.09 -6.50 0.84
N LEU A 467 -27.86 -6.66 1.33
CA LEU A 467 -27.14 -5.66 2.15
C LEU A 467 -27.05 -4.29 1.45
N ALA A 468 -26.90 -4.29 0.12
CA ALA A 468 -26.89 -3.09 -0.71
C ALA A 468 -28.23 -2.31 -0.67
N PHE A 469 -29.36 -3.01 -0.56
CA PHE A 469 -30.68 -2.39 -0.44
C PHE A 469 -30.85 -1.68 0.91
N TRP A 470 -30.40 -2.30 2.01
CA TRP A 470 -30.44 -1.68 3.34
C TRP A 470 -29.51 -0.47 3.47
N MET A 471 -28.39 -0.44 2.74
CA MET A 471 -27.51 0.73 2.67
C MET A 471 -28.14 1.89 1.87
N MET A 472 -28.82 1.60 0.74
CA MET A 472 -29.51 2.62 -0.05
C MET A 472 -30.70 3.27 0.68
N GLU A 473 -31.49 2.50 1.44
CA GLU A 473 -32.62 3.05 2.20
C GLU A 473 -32.20 3.70 3.54
N GLY A 474 -30.91 3.71 3.89
CA GLY A 474 -30.44 4.25 5.18
C GLY A 474 -30.93 3.46 6.40
N ARG A 475 -31.44 2.23 6.21
CA ARG A 475 -31.91 1.34 7.30
C ARG A 475 -30.78 0.55 7.94
N PHE A 476 -29.62 0.45 7.27
CA PHE A 476 -28.45 -0.20 7.84
C PHE A 476 -27.80 0.70 8.90
N LYS A 477 -28.01 0.37 10.17
CA LYS A 477 -27.24 0.93 11.29
C LYS A 477 -26.14 -0.07 11.64
N PRO A 478 -24.85 0.24 11.40
CA PRO A 478 -23.78 -0.62 11.89
C PRO A 478 -23.88 -0.75 13.42
N PRO A 479 -23.53 -1.92 13.98
CA PRO A 479 -23.52 -2.10 15.43
C PRO A 479 -22.66 -1.01 16.06
N ARG A 480 -23.26 -0.22 16.95
CA ARG A 480 -22.53 0.77 17.74
C ARG A 480 -21.43 0.03 18.49
N GLU A 481 -20.18 0.39 18.23
CA GLU A 481 -19.05 -0.04 19.04
C GLU A 481 -19.39 0.26 20.50
N SER A 482 -19.48 -0.79 21.31
CA SER A 482 -19.64 -0.67 22.74
C SER A 482 -18.45 0.11 23.27
N ARG A 483 -18.68 1.36 23.69
CA ARG A 483 -17.72 2.12 24.48
C ARG A 483 -17.34 1.29 25.70
N SER A 484 -16.16 0.67 25.65
CA SER A 484 -15.46 0.20 26.84
C SER A 484 -15.19 1.43 27.70
N ALA A 485 -15.81 1.45 28.89
CA ALA A 485 -15.51 2.43 29.90
C ALA A 485 -14.03 2.33 30.29
N VAL A 486 -13.33 3.47 30.19
CA VAL A 486 -12.06 3.76 30.88
C VAL A 486 -12.30 5.01 31.70
#